data_AF-T1DJI4-F1
#
_entry.id   AF-T1DJI4-F1
#
_cell.length_a   1.000
_cell.length_b   1.000
_cell.length_c   1.000
_cell.angle_alpha   90.00
_cell.angle_beta   90.00
_cell.angle_gamma   90.00
#
_symmetry.space_group_name_H-M   'P 1'
#
loop_
_entity.id
_entity.type
_entity.pdbx_description
1 polymer ?
#
loop_
_entity_poly.entity_id
_entity_poly.type
_entity_poly.pdbx_seq_one_letter_code
_entity_poly.pdbx_strand_id
1 'polypeptide(L)'
;QSTAYLASKFSYLTRTWVAGSNPRSPAGYIGGVLLDDLEHTRLPLGINVRDDIFHLPDSFDARQRWPECTSLNEIRDQGCCGSAWAVSAASTMTDRWCIHSKGKDVFTFGSHDLLSCCHACGAGCNGGTLGPAWNFWVEKGVSSGGQFNSKQGCHPYPIDTCHGAEEADTPKCLKKCRDGYKVQDTWQDRRYGRVAYSLPNDDEKIMEEIYMNGPVQTSIRIYMDLTTYKSGVYKHTWGPLAGGHALEIIGWGSESGVKYWLCKNSWGETWGDRGFVKIVRGENHIGIEEHVHSGLPSFAGGHFLVIIGWGSESGVKYWLCKNSWGETWGDRGFVKIVRGENHIGI
;
A
#
# COMPACT_ATOMS: atom_id res chain seq x y z
N GLN A 1 13.47 27.75 0.49
CA GLN A 1 14.74 27.32 -0.13
C GLN A 1 14.47 26.18 -1.10
N SER A 2 15.26 25.99 -2.17
CA SER A 2 15.03 24.91 -3.15
C SER A 2 15.72 23.61 -2.72
N THR A 3 15.26 22.48 -3.27
CA THR A 3 15.91 21.16 -3.10
C THR A 3 17.34 21.15 -3.66
N ALA A 4 17.58 21.84 -4.78
CA ALA A 4 18.94 22.03 -5.32
C ALA A 4 19.89 22.73 -4.34
N TYR A 5 19.41 23.79 -3.68
CA TYR A 5 20.19 24.50 -2.68
C TYR A 5 20.51 23.58 -1.50
N LEU A 6 19.53 22.85 -0.96
CA LEU A 6 19.77 21.89 0.13
C LEU A 6 20.77 20.81 -0.28
N ALA A 7 20.59 20.18 -1.45
CA ALA A 7 21.47 19.14 -1.96
C ALA A 7 22.94 19.62 -2.03
N SER A 8 23.18 20.86 -2.47
CA SER A 8 24.53 21.44 -2.53
C SER A 8 25.24 21.57 -1.18
N LYS A 9 24.49 21.50 -0.07
CA LYS A 9 25.05 21.63 1.29
C LYS A 9 25.54 20.32 1.88
N PHE A 10 25.06 19.18 1.39
CA PHE A 10 25.38 17.88 1.99
C PHE A 10 25.64 16.75 0.99
N SER A 11 25.53 16.95 -0.31
CA SER A 11 25.69 15.87 -1.31
C SER A 11 27.03 15.14 -1.21
N TYR A 12 28.09 15.82 -0.75
CA TYR A 12 29.40 15.19 -0.50
C TYR A 12 29.38 14.14 0.64
N LEU A 13 28.34 14.11 1.46
CA LEU A 13 28.13 13.13 2.53
C LEU A 13 27.37 11.89 2.03
N THR A 14 26.65 11.97 0.91
CA THR A 14 25.94 10.81 0.38
C THR A 14 26.93 9.79 -0.18
N ARG A 15 26.59 8.51 -0.12
CA ARG A 15 27.47 7.39 -0.55
C ARG A 15 26.77 6.48 -1.54
N THR A 16 25.56 6.07 -1.18
CA THR A 16 24.77 5.08 -1.92
C THR A 16 23.68 5.72 -2.79
N TRP A 17 23.51 7.03 -2.72
CA TRP A 17 22.45 7.77 -3.40
C TRP A 17 22.90 9.17 -3.81
N VAL A 18 22.15 9.77 -4.74
CA VAL A 18 22.43 11.10 -5.30
C VAL A 18 21.33 12.07 -4.86
N ALA A 19 21.76 13.15 -4.20
CA ALA A 19 20.92 14.31 -3.89
C ALA A 19 20.94 15.31 -5.06
N GLY A 20 19.82 15.97 -5.34
CA GLY A 20 19.69 16.92 -6.43
C GLY A 20 18.40 17.74 -6.41
N SER A 21 18.11 18.39 -7.54
CA SER A 21 16.93 19.23 -7.69
C SER A 21 15.69 18.39 -8.00
N ASN A 22 14.63 18.62 -7.22
CA ASN A 22 13.27 18.22 -7.54
C ASN A 22 12.37 19.47 -7.71
N PRO A 23 11.24 19.37 -8.45
CA PRO A 23 10.48 20.55 -8.87
C PRO A 23 9.85 21.37 -7.75
N ARG A 24 9.46 20.73 -6.64
CA ARG A 24 8.85 21.44 -5.50
C ARG A 24 9.93 21.93 -4.53
N SER A 25 9.56 22.95 -3.76
CA SER A 25 10.32 23.26 -2.56
C SER A 25 10.25 22.09 -1.57
N PRO A 26 11.21 21.94 -0.64
CA PRO A 26 11.19 20.89 0.37
C PRO A 26 9.87 20.85 1.17
N ALA A 27 9.27 22.00 1.46
CA ALA A 27 7.99 22.09 2.17
C ALA A 27 6.78 21.57 1.35
N GLY A 28 6.91 21.51 0.02
CA GLY A 28 5.86 20.95 -0.86
C GLY A 28 5.87 19.42 -0.94
N TYR A 29 6.81 18.76 -0.25
CA TYR A 29 6.88 17.31 -0.10
C TYR A 29 6.35 16.92 1.28
N ILE A 30 5.06 17.15 1.47
CA ILE A 30 4.34 16.90 2.72
C ILE A 30 4.26 15.39 2.95
N GLY A 31 4.41 15.00 4.22
CA GLY A 31 4.17 13.64 4.67
C GLY A 31 2.68 13.38 4.88
N GLY A 32 2.29 13.10 6.12
CA GLY A 32 0.89 12.89 6.50
C GLY A 32 0.66 11.66 7.35
N VAL A 33 1.70 11.07 7.94
CA VAL A 33 1.54 9.95 8.88
C VAL A 33 1.72 10.44 10.32
N LEU A 34 0.74 10.14 11.16
CA LEU A 34 0.77 10.40 12.60
C LEU A 34 1.62 9.31 13.28
N LEU A 35 2.93 9.55 13.40
CA LEU A 35 3.90 8.56 13.87
C LEU A 35 3.59 8.02 15.26
N ASP A 36 3.13 8.87 16.18
CA ASP A 36 2.87 8.51 17.58
C ASP A 36 1.66 7.58 17.73
N ASP A 37 0.77 7.54 16.74
CA ASP A 37 -0.47 6.74 16.75
C ASP A 37 -0.32 5.38 16.03
N LEU A 38 0.82 5.13 15.37
CA LEU A 38 0.99 3.94 14.53
C LEU A 38 0.95 2.62 15.30
N GLU A 39 1.49 2.58 16.53
CA GLU A 39 1.50 1.36 17.33
C GLU A 39 0.09 0.98 17.79
N HIS A 40 -0.73 1.97 18.18
CA HIS A 40 -2.11 1.76 18.65
C HIS A 40 -3.08 1.37 17.53
N THR A 41 -2.69 1.63 16.28
CA THR A 41 -3.51 1.37 15.09
C THR A 41 -3.02 0.17 14.29
N ARG A 42 -2.08 -0.61 14.86
CA ARG A 42 -1.60 -1.85 14.27
C ARG A 42 -2.72 -2.89 14.18
N LEU A 43 -2.77 -3.59 13.06
CA LEU A 43 -3.73 -4.67 12.84
C LEU A 43 -3.19 -5.99 13.41
N PRO A 44 -4.05 -7.01 13.60
CA PRO A 44 -3.57 -8.35 13.87
C PRO A 44 -2.54 -8.80 12.83
N LEU A 45 -1.52 -9.53 13.28
CA LEU A 45 -0.47 -10.03 12.39
C LEU A 45 -1.04 -11.06 11.43
N GLY A 46 -0.77 -10.86 10.14
CA GLY A 46 -0.95 -11.88 9.12
C GLY A 46 0.18 -12.89 9.24
N ILE A 47 -0.17 -14.17 9.38
CA ILE A 47 0.81 -15.26 9.45
C ILE A 47 0.67 -16.11 8.19
N ASN A 48 1.67 -16.03 7.31
CA ASN A 48 1.83 -16.99 6.23
C ASN A 48 2.51 -18.24 6.79
N VAL A 49 1.74 -19.28 7.11
CA VAL A 49 2.29 -20.58 7.58
C VAL A 49 2.63 -21.42 6.35
N ARG A 50 3.90 -21.80 6.21
CA ARG A 50 4.38 -22.72 5.17
C ARG A 50 5.14 -23.89 5.76
N ASP A 51 4.95 -25.05 5.12
CA ASP A 51 5.60 -26.31 5.46
C ASP A 51 6.92 -26.53 4.66
N ASP A 52 7.23 -25.69 3.66
CA ASP A 52 8.35 -25.85 2.72
C ASP A 52 9.42 -24.74 2.83
N ILE A 53 10.69 -25.13 2.62
CA ILE A 53 11.83 -24.20 2.51
C ILE A 53 11.69 -23.47 1.17
N PHE A 54 11.15 -22.25 1.25
CA PHE A 54 10.95 -21.38 0.10
C PHE A 54 12.11 -20.39 -0.03
N HIS A 55 12.82 -20.40 -1.16
CA HIS A 55 13.89 -19.44 -1.44
C HIS A 55 13.37 -18.26 -2.26
N LEU A 56 13.41 -17.07 -1.66
CA LEU A 56 13.12 -15.81 -2.34
C LEU A 56 14.26 -15.43 -3.31
N PRO A 57 13.95 -14.80 -4.46
CA PRO A 57 14.99 -14.30 -5.36
C PRO A 57 15.74 -13.12 -4.72
N ASP A 58 17.01 -12.93 -5.12
CA ASP A 58 17.85 -11.81 -4.65
C ASP A 58 17.27 -10.43 -5.03
N SER A 59 16.52 -10.38 -6.13
CA SER A 59 15.80 -9.20 -6.60
C SER A 59 14.40 -9.56 -7.08
N PHE A 60 13.45 -8.67 -6.82
CA PHE A 60 12.08 -8.81 -7.26
C PHE A 60 11.50 -7.45 -7.61
N ASP A 61 10.72 -7.41 -8.68
CA ASP A 61 9.97 -6.24 -9.11
C ASP A 61 8.57 -6.69 -9.54
N ALA A 62 7.55 -6.27 -8.78
CA ALA A 62 6.16 -6.65 -9.05
C ALA A 62 5.73 -6.32 -10.48
N ARG A 63 6.28 -5.25 -11.10
CA ARG A 63 5.97 -4.85 -12.48
C ARG A 63 6.41 -5.89 -13.51
N GLN A 64 7.46 -6.65 -13.21
CA GLN A 64 7.94 -7.73 -14.06
C GLN A 64 7.15 -9.02 -13.82
N ARG A 65 6.70 -9.24 -12.58
CA ARG A 65 5.95 -10.44 -12.19
C ARG A 65 4.51 -10.42 -12.70
N TRP A 66 3.87 -9.25 -12.68
CA TRP A 66 2.49 -9.04 -13.11
C TRP A 66 2.39 -7.91 -14.14
N PRO A 67 2.98 -8.08 -15.34
CA PRO A 67 3.02 -7.03 -16.36
C PRO A 67 1.62 -6.63 -16.87
N GLU A 68 0.62 -7.49 -16.73
CA GLU A 68 -0.78 -7.21 -17.03
C GLU A 68 -1.40 -6.14 -16.11
N CYS A 69 -0.81 -5.92 -14.93
CA CYS A 69 -1.27 -4.96 -13.95
C CYS A 69 -0.56 -3.61 -14.12
N THR A 70 -1.05 -2.82 -15.07
CA THR A 70 -0.45 -1.53 -15.43
C THR A 70 -0.38 -0.53 -14.28
N SER A 71 -1.26 -0.64 -13.28
CA SER A 71 -1.29 0.22 -12.08
C SER A 71 0.00 0.13 -11.24
N LEU A 72 0.77 -0.97 -11.36
CA LEU A 72 2.08 -1.11 -10.73
C LEU A 72 3.10 -0.09 -11.25
N ASN A 73 2.86 0.49 -12.43
CA ASN A 73 3.68 1.56 -13.01
C ASN A 73 3.12 2.96 -12.72
N GLU A 74 1.88 3.07 -12.23
CA GLU A 74 1.23 4.36 -12.01
C GLU A 74 1.73 5.00 -10.71
N ILE A 75 2.40 6.15 -10.83
CA ILE A 75 2.73 6.99 -9.67
C ILE A 75 1.63 8.03 -9.49
N ARG A 76 1.14 8.12 -8.24
CA ARG A 76 0.12 9.10 -7.84
C ARG A 76 0.76 10.33 -7.21
N ASP A 77 -0.03 11.38 -7.11
CA ASP A 77 0.33 12.62 -6.47
C ASP A 77 -0.69 12.96 -5.38
N GLN A 78 -0.24 13.07 -4.14
CA GLN A 78 -1.09 13.44 -3.01
C GLN A 78 -1.42 14.95 -2.97
N GLY A 79 -0.79 15.74 -3.85
CA GLY A 79 -0.99 17.17 -3.90
C GLY A 79 -0.49 17.87 -2.63
N CYS A 80 -1.12 19.00 -2.30
CA CYS A 80 -0.83 19.77 -1.09
C CYS A 80 -1.64 19.30 0.12
N CYS A 81 -1.52 18.02 0.48
CA CYS A 81 -2.32 17.42 1.54
C CYS A 81 -1.52 16.29 2.18
N GLY A 82 -1.50 16.22 3.51
CA GLY A 82 -0.90 15.13 4.28
C GLY A 82 -1.67 13.81 4.19
N SER A 83 -1.94 13.33 2.98
CA SER A 83 -2.78 12.15 2.69
C SER A 83 -2.00 10.96 2.16
N ALA A 84 -0.68 10.92 2.32
CA ALA A 84 0.16 9.80 1.92
C ALA A 84 -0.38 8.45 2.43
N TRP A 85 -0.92 8.42 3.64
CA TRP A 85 -1.57 7.26 4.27
C TRP A 85 -2.77 6.74 3.45
N ALA A 86 -3.56 7.63 2.83
CA ALA A 86 -4.70 7.26 1.99
C ALA A 86 -4.29 6.93 0.56
N VAL A 87 -3.34 7.70 0.00
CA VAL A 87 -2.89 7.55 -1.39
C VAL A 87 -2.13 6.24 -1.59
N SER A 88 -1.20 5.92 -0.69
CA SER A 88 -0.45 4.65 -0.75
C SER A 88 -1.34 3.44 -0.47
N ALA A 89 -2.31 3.54 0.45
CA ALA A 89 -3.30 2.48 0.68
C ALA A 89 -4.13 2.21 -0.59
N ALA A 90 -4.70 3.25 -1.20
CA ALA A 90 -5.49 3.11 -2.43
C ALA A 90 -4.66 2.59 -3.62
N SER A 91 -3.39 2.98 -3.73
CA SER A 91 -2.45 2.45 -4.73
C SER A 91 -2.24 0.95 -4.52
N THR A 92 -1.91 0.54 -3.30
CA THR A 92 -1.68 -0.87 -2.94
C THR A 92 -2.93 -1.73 -3.15
N MET A 93 -4.11 -1.24 -2.76
CA MET A 93 -5.39 -1.93 -3.00
C MET A 93 -5.67 -2.12 -4.49
N THR A 94 -5.33 -1.12 -5.33
CA THR A 94 -5.49 -1.19 -6.79
C THR A 94 -4.60 -2.27 -7.40
N ASP A 95 -3.33 -2.29 -7.00
CA ASP A 95 -2.35 -3.26 -7.49
C ASP A 95 -2.76 -4.69 -7.10
N ARG A 96 -3.15 -4.90 -5.84
CA ARG A 96 -3.63 -6.20 -5.35
C ARG A 96 -4.92 -6.65 -6.01
N TRP A 97 -5.85 -5.75 -6.28
CA TRP A 97 -7.09 -6.07 -6.98
C TRP A 97 -6.83 -6.62 -8.38
N CYS A 98 -5.92 -5.98 -9.11
CA CYS A 98 -5.49 -6.49 -10.41
C CYS A 98 -4.78 -7.85 -10.29
N ILE A 99 -3.81 -7.97 -9.38
CA ILE A 99 -3.02 -9.20 -9.19
C ILE A 99 -3.94 -10.39 -8.85
N HIS A 100 -4.83 -10.23 -7.88
CA HIS A 100 -5.70 -11.33 -7.44
C HIS A 100 -6.87 -11.60 -8.39
N SER A 101 -7.22 -10.66 -9.28
CA SER A 101 -8.13 -10.94 -10.39
C SER A 101 -7.42 -11.51 -11.63
N LYS A 102 -6.08 -11.67 -11.59
CA LYS A 102 -5.24 -12.09 -12.73
C LYS A 102 -5.42 -11.16 -13.94
N GLY A 103 -5.48 -9.86 -13.69
CA GLY A 103 -5.69 -8.83 -14.72
C GLY A 103 -7.11 -8.78 -15.29
N LYS A 104 -8.07 -9.51 -14.74
CA LYS A 104 -9.44 -9.59 -15.28
C LYS A 104 -10.36 -8.48 -14.78
N ASP A 105 -10.08 -7.91 -13.62
CA ASP A 105 -10.90 -6.85 -13.02
C ASP A 105 -10.04 -5.58 -12.86
N VAL A 106 -10.38 -4.55 -13.63
CA VAL A 106 -9.69 -3.26 -13.63
C VAL A 106 -10.49 -2.28 -12.78
N PHE A 107 -10.00 -2.02 -11.57
CA PHE A 107 -10.62 -1.09 -10.63
C PHE A 107 -9.56 -0.23 -9.94
N THR A 108 -9.65 1.09 -10.11
CA THR A 108 -8.74 2.05 -9.49
C THR A 108 -9.35 2.58 -8.20
N PHE A 109 -8.89 2.12 -7.05
CA PHE A 109 -9.36 2.62 -5.76
C PHE A 109 -9.01 4.09 -5.58
N GLY A 110 -10.01 4.89 -5.20
CA GLY A 110 -9.91 6.33 -5.05
C GLY A 110 -9.42 6.73 -3.67
N SER A 111 -8.28 7.39 -3.60
CA SER A 111 -7.74 7.94 -2.35
C SER A 111 -8.64 9.02 -1.74
N HIS A 112 -9.47 9.69 -2.54
CA HIS A 112 -10.45 10.67 -2.05
C HIS A 112 -11.45 10.07 -1.05
N ASP A 113 -11.96 8.86 -1.31
CA ASP A 113 -12.96 8.22 -0.45
C ASP A 113 -12.35 7.83 0.91
N LEU A 114 -11.14 7.26 0.90
CA LEU A 114 -10.36 7.02 2.12
C LEU A 114 -10.10 8.32 2.89
N LEU A 115 -9.54 9.33 2.20
CA LEU A 115 -9.15 10.62 2.76
C LEU A 115 -10.32 11.33 3.45
N SER A 116 -11.50 11.31 2.83
CA SER A 116 -12.63 12.14 3.25
C SER A 116 -13.66 11.39 4.11
N CYS A 117 -13.82 10.08 3.92
CA CYS A 117 -14.88 9.30 4.56
C CYS A 117 -14.37 8.37 5.69
N CYS A 118 -13.06 8.11 5.79
CA CYS A 118 -12.52 7.33 6.90
C CYS A 118 -12.18 8.21 8.11
N HIS A 119 -13.20 8.52 8.92
CA HIS A 119 -13.00 9.33 10.14
C HIS A 119 -12.17 8.63 11.21
N ALA A 120 -12.10 7.30 11.20
CA ALA A 120 -11.25 6.52 12.10
C ALA A 120 -9.77 6.47 11.66
N CYS A 121 -9.46 6.93 10.43
CA CYS A 121 -8.10 6.88 9.91
C CYS A 121 -7.24 8.07 10.36
N GLY A 122 -7.85 9.15 10.83
CA GLY A 122 -7.16 10.36 11.26
C GLY A 122 -7.89 11.63 10.85
N ALA A 123 -7.12 12.70 10.63
CA ALA A 123 -7.61 14.05 10.39
C ALA A 123 -7.50 14.49 8.91
N GLY A 124 -7.62 13.54 7.98
CA GLY A 124 -7.62 13.80 6.55
C GLY A 124 -6.27 14.33 6.04
N CYS A 125 -6.25 15.57 5.55
CA CYS A 125 -5.03 16.25 5.12
C CYS A 125 -4.09 16.61 6.26
N ASN A 126 -4.57 16.67 7.51
CA ASN A 126 -3.72 16.88 8.69
C ASN A 126 -3.07 15.59 9.20
N GLY A 127 -3.11 14.52 8.39
CA GLY A 127 -2.47 13.25 8.66
C GLY A 127 -3.41 12.14 9.12
N GLY A 128 -2.92 10.92 9.02
CA GLY A 128 -3.62 9.71 9.43
C GLY A 128 -2.68 8.54 9.71
N THR A 129 -3.28 7.38 9.95
CA THR A 129 -2.62 6.11 10.26
C THR A 129 -2.96 5.05 9.21
N LEU A 130 -2.14 4.00 9.12
CA LEU A 130 -2.20 3.04 8.01
C LEU A 130 -3.25 1.94 8.26
N GLY A 131 -3.20 1.27 9.41
CA GLY A 131 -4.08 0.13 9.72
C GLY A 131 -5.59 0.40 9.53
N PRO A 132 -6.13 1.51 10.04
CA PRO A 132 -7.55 1.83 9.88
C PRO A 132 -7.98 2.03 8.42
N ALA A 133 -7.08 2.45 7.53
CA ALA A 133 -7.40 2.58 6.10
C ALA A 133 -7.69 1.22 5.47
N TRP A 134 -6.94 0.18 5.87
CA TRP A 134 -7.21 -1.20 5.44
C TRP A 134 -8.47 -1.77 6.09
N ASN A 135 -8.72 -1.50 7.38
CA ASN A 135 -9.99 -1.89 8.01
C ASN A 135 -11.19 -1.22 7.34
N PHE A 136 -11.08 0.05 6.94
CA PHE A 136 -12.12 0.75 6.20
C PHE A 136 -12.43 0.06 4.87
N TRP A 137 -11.40 -0.41 4.15
CA TRP A 137 -11.59 -1.19 2.93
C TRP A 137 -12.36 -2.49 3.16
N VAL A 138 -12.13 -3.18 4.28
CA VAL A 138 -12.86 -4.39 4.65
C VAL A 138 -14.30 -4.08 5.08
N GLU A 139 -14.49 -3.11 5.99
CA GLU A 139 -15.78 -2.88 6.64
C GLU A 139 -16.75 -2.02 5.82
N LYS A 140 -16.22 -1.05 5.09
CA LYS A 140 -17.01 -0.01 4.40
C LYS A 140 -16.81 0.01 2.89
N GLY A 141 -15.76 -0.64 2.41
CA GLY A 141 -15.34 -0.60 1.02
C GLY A 141 -14.80 0.77 0.62
N VAL A 142 -14.14 0.83 -0.53
CA VAL A 142 -13.56 2.06 -1.09
C VAL A 142 -14.03 2.20 -2.54
N SER A 143 -14.53 3.38 -2.89
CA SER A 143 -15.00 3.71 -4.24
C SER A 143 -13.83 4.01 -5.17
N SER A 144 -14.10 4.02 -6.46
CA SER A 144 -13.10 4.30 -7.47
C SER A 144 -12.77 5.79 -7.58
N GLY A 145 -11.54 6.07 -7.99
CA GLY A 145 -11.08 7.45 -8.19
C GLY A 145 -9.67 7.48 -8.74
N GLY A 146 -9.47 8.22 -9.84
CA GLY A 146 -8.15 8.46 -10.40
C GLY A 146 -7.47 9.71 -9.83
N GLN A 147 -6.42 10.13 -10.53
CA GLN A 147 -5.62 11.30 -10.15
C GLN A 147 -6.35 12.63 -10.31
N PHE A 148 -5.72 13.70 -9.81
CA PHE A 148 -6.18 15.07 -10.00
C PHE A 148 -6.37 15.39 -11.49
N ASN A 149 -7.41 16.16 -11.81
CA ASN A 149 -7.86 16.47 -13.17
C ASN A 149 -8.19 15.26 -14.07
N SER A 150 -8.27 14.05 -13.53
CA SER A 150 -8.76 12.90 -14.29
C SER A 150 -10.29 12.84 -14.27
N LYS A 151 -10.86 12.09 -15.22
CA LYS A 151 -12.27 11.65 -15.21
C LYS A 151 -12.38 10.18 -14.82
N GLN A 152 -11.39 9.63 -14.13
CA GLN A 152 -11.38 8.20 -13.82
C GLN A 152 -12.11 7.95 -12.48
N GLY A 153 -13.04 7.00 -12.50
CA GLY A 153 -13.78 6.58 -11.30
C GLY A 153 -14.89 7.53 -10.84
N CYS A 154 -15.44 7.20 -9.68
CA CYS A 154 -16.52 7.89 -8.98
C CYS A 154 -16.05 9.26 -8.45
N HIS A 155 -14.90 9.28 -7.77
CA HIS A 155 -14.30 10.50 -7.22
C HIS A 155 -12.80 10.61 -7.55
N PRO A 156 -12.45 11.30 -8.65
CA PRO A 156 -11.08 11.73 -8.90
C PRO A 156 -10.53 12.52 -7.70
N TYR A 157 -9.21 12.42 -7.49
CA TYR A 157 -8.54 13.13 -6.41
C TYR A 157 -8.69 14.65 -6.57
N PRO A 158 -9.11 15.43 -5.55
CA PRO A 158 -9.51 16.82 -5.75
C PRO A 158 -8.41 17.85 -5.50
N ILE A 159 -7.22 17.44 -5.08
CA ILE A 159 -6.17 18.34 -4.56
C ILE A 159 -4.99 18.38 -5.53
N ASP A 160 -4.64 19.59 -5.97
CA ASP A 160 -3.43 19.87 -6.77
C ASP A 160 -2.19 19.96 -5.87
N THR A 161 -1.02 20.03 -6.49
CA THR A 161 0.28 20.28 -5.86
C THR A 161 0.34 21.61 -5.10
N CYS A 162 1.29 21.73 -4.17
CA CYS A 162 1.44 22.94 -3.35
C CYS A 162 1.89 24.16 -4.16
N HIS A 163 1.07 25.21 -4.16
CA HIS A 163 1.41 26.56 -4.66
C HIS A 163 1.75 27.50 -3.51
N GLY A 164 2.53 27.03 -2.53
CA GLY A 164 2.79 27.75 -1.28
C GLY A 164 3.16 26.82 -0.13
N ALA A 165 3.05 27.32 1.11
CA ALA A 165 3.30 26.56 2.33
C ALA A 165 2.01 26.12 3.06
N GLU A 166 0.84 26.54 2.57
CA GLU A 166 -0.45 26.22 3.19
C GLU A 166 -0.99 24.91 2.62
N GLU A 167 -1.25 23.96 3.52
CA GLU A 167 -1.88 22.69 3.18
C GLU A 167 -3.37 22.90 2.85
N ALA A 168 -3.90 22.07 1.95
CA ALA A 168 -5.30 22.10 1.59
C ALA A 168 -6.17 21.55 2.72
N ASP A 169 -7.37 22.10 2.86
CA ASP A 169 -8.40 21.54 3.74
C ASP A 169 -8.81 20.13 3.30
N THR A 170 -9.13 19.29 4.28
CA THR A 170 -9.69 17.96 4.02
C THR A 170 -11.01 18.10 3.26
N PRO A 171 -11.14 17.49 2.06
CA PRO A 171 -12.36 17.57 1.28
C PRO A 171 -13.49 16.79 1.96
N LYS A 172 -14.74 17.17 1.68
CA LYS A 172 -15.91 16.53 2.28
C LYS A 172 -16.10 15.11 1.75
N CYS A 173 -16.56 14.20 2.62
CA CYS A 173 -17.02 12.87 2.21
C CYS A 173 -18.22 12.96 1.26
N LEU A 174 -18.05 12.48 0.04
CA LEU A 174 -19.08 12.54 -1.00
C LEU A 174 -19.92 11.25 -1.05
N LYS A 175 -21.24 11.42 -0.97
CA LYS A 175 -22.23 10.33 -1.08
C LYS A 175 -22.69 10.07 -2.53
N LYS A 176 -22.27 10.91 -3.47
CA LYS A 176 -22.64 10.81 -4.88
C LYS A 176 -21.41 10.88 -5.75
N CYS A 177 -21.31 9.97 -6.70
CA CYS A 177 -20.30 10.03 -7.74
C CYS A 177 -20.50 11.25 -8.64
N ARG A 178 -19.43 11.63 -9.35
CA ARG A 178 -19.46 12.71 -10.34
C ARG A 178 -20.51 12.48 -11.44
N ASP A 179 -21.03 13.58 -11.97
CA ASP A 179 -21.97 13.56 -13.09
C ASP A 179 -21.39 12.83 -14.31
N GLY A 180 -22.24 12.05 -14.98
CA GLY A 180 -21.87 11.22 -16.12
C GLY A 180 -21.08 9.96 -15.78
N TYR A 181 -20.87 9.63 -14.49
CA TYR A 181 -20.35 8.33 -14.09
C TYR A 181 -21.43 7.24 -14.06
N LYS A 182 -21.01 5.98 -14.18
CA LYS A 182 -21.88 4.80 -14.38
C LYS A 182 -22.92 4.58 -13.26
N VAL A 183 -22.59 4.94 -12.03
CA VAL A 183 -23.46 4.86 -10.87
C VAL A 183 -23.50 6.21 -10.19
N GLN A 184 -24.63 6.52 -9.57
CA GLN A 184 -24.83 7.80 -8.88
C GLN A 184 -24.48 7.72 -7.40
N ASP A 185 -24.81 6.60 -6.74
CA ASP A 185 -24.52 6.40 -5.33
C ASP A 185 -23.10 5.82 -5.16
N THR A 186 -22.27 6.49 -4.36
CA THR A 186 -20.92 6.04 -3.99
C THR A 186 -20.91 4.59 -3.51
N TRP A 187 -21.92 4.19 -2.71
CA TRP A 187 -21.99 2.85 -2.14
C TRP A 187 -22.03 1.73 -3.19
N GLN A 188 -22.62 2.00 -4.35
CA GLN A 188 -22.70 1.03 -5.45
C GLN A 188 -21.37 0.87 -6.19
N ASP A 189 -20.51 1.87 -6.15
CA ASP A 189 -19.19 1.82 -6.77
C ASP A 189 -18.13 1.16 -5.87
N ARG A 190 -18.36 1.12 -4.55
CA ARG A 190 -17.39 0.58 -3.59
C ARG A 190 -17.02 -0.88 -3.87
N ARG A 191 -15.75 -1.19 -3.63
CA ARG A 191 -15.19 -2.56 -3.60
C ARG A 191 -14.53 -2.80 -2.26
N TYR A 192 -14.50 -4.07 -1.84
CA TYR A 192 -14.21 -4.43 -0.46
C TYR A 192 -12.95 -5.29 -0.35
N GLY A 193 -12.25 -5.12 0.77
CA GLY A 193 -11.26 -6.07 1.23
C GLY A 193 -11.95 -7.28 1.87
N ARG A 194 -11.34 -8.45 1.71
CA ARG A 194 -11.72 -9.67 2.43
C ARG A 194 -11.14 -9.68 3.84
N VAL A 195 -9.91 -9.23 3.98
CA VAL A 195 -9.16 -9.19 5.23
C VAL A 195 -8.10 -8.10 5.16
N ALA A 196 -7.76 -7.54 6.31
CA ALA A 196 -6.70 -6.57 6.52
C ALA A 196 -5.81 -7.06 7.68
N TYR A 197 -4.49 -6.88 7.55
CA TYR A 197 -3.53 -7.37 8.53
C TYR A 197 -2.22 -6.56 8.49
N SER A 198 -1.46 -6.65 9.59
CA SER A 198 -0.09 -6.13 9.66
C SER A 198 0.91 -7.24 9.41
N LEU A 199 2.10 -6.89 8.93
CA LEU A 199 3.23 -7.80 8.83
C LEU A 199 4.15 -7.64 10.05
N PRO A 200 4.90 -8.70 10.43
CA PRO A 200 5.96 -8.56 11.42
C PRO A 200 7.08 -7.66 10.88
N ASN A 201 7.83 -7.04 11.79
CA ASN A 201 9.05 -6.28 11.47
C ASN A 201 10.19 -7.25 11.14
N ASP A 202 10.10 -7.83 9.96
CA ASP A 202 10.98 -8.89 9.45
C ASP A 202 11.01 -8.77 7.92
N ASP A 203 12.20 -8.49 7.36
CA ASP A 203 12.32 -8.20 5.94
C ASP A 203 12.04 -9.42 5.05
N GLU A 204 12.38 -10.64 5.51
CA GLU A 204 12.02 -11.87 4.80
C GLU A 204 10.50 -12.06 4.77
N LYS A 205 9.79 -11.80 5.86
CA LYS A 205 8.32 -11.89 5.89
C LYS A 205 7.63 -10.83 5.04
N ILE A 206 8.19 -9.63 4.95
CA ILE A 206 7.72 -8.59 4.03
C ILE A 206 7.98 -9.03 2.58
N MET A 207 9.16 -9.58 2.27
CA MET A 207 9.48 -10.13 0.95
C MET A 207 8.55 -11.28 0.55
N GLU A 208 8.29 -12.22 1.47
CA GLU A 208 7.35 -13.34 1.26
C GLU A 208 5.96 -12.82 0.86
N GLU A 209 5.42 -11.84 1.60
CA GLU A 209 4.12 -11.26 1.31
C GLU A 209 4.08 -10.57 -0.05
N ILE A 210 5.11 -9.78 -0.38
CA ILE A 210 5.20 -9.09 -1.67
C ILE A 210 5.29 -10.10 -2.82
N TYR A 211 6.12 -11.13 -2.67
CA TYR A 211 6.31 -12.15 -3.69
C TYR A 211 5.01 -12.89 -4.02
N MET A 212 4.23 -13.19 -2.98
CA MET A 212 3.05 -14.04 -3.09
C MET A 212 1.80 -13.25 -3.48
N ASN A 213 1.62 -12.08 -2.88
CA ASN A 213 0.34 -11.36 -2.89
C ASN A 213 0.45 -9.95 -3.47
N GLY A 214 1.64 -9.52 -3.90
CA GLY A 214 1.86 -8.20 -4.47
C GLY A 214 2.18 -7.11 -3.45
N PRO A 215 2.25 -5.85 -3.88
CA PRO A 215 2.74 -4.73 -3.08
C PRO A 215 2.12 -4.60 -1.68
N VAL A 216 2.84 -3.93 -0.77
CA VAL A 216 2.39 -3.66 0.60
C VAL A 216 2.56 -2.18 0.94
N GLN A 217 1.75 -1.67 1.86
CA GLN A 217 1.88 -0.30 2.35
C GLN A 217 2.82 -0.25 3.55
N THR A 218 3.67 0.76 3.64
CA THR A 218 4.53 1.01 4.81
C THR A 218 4.54 2.48 5.22
N SER A 219 4.91 2.75 6.47
CA SER A 219 5.26 4.09 6.96
C SER A 219 6.77 4.30 7.01
N ILE A 220 7.22 5.54 6.89
CA ILE A 220 8.60 5.94 7.13
C ILE A 220 8.67 7.26 7.91
N ARG A 221 9.79 7.49 8.58
CA ARG A 221 10.19 8.82 9.05
C ARG A 221 10.88 9.56 7.91
N ILE A 222 10.37 10.73 7.53
CA ILE A 222 10.98 11.56 6.49
C ILE A 222 11.91 12.59 7.12
N TYR A 223 13.08 12.76 6.52
CA TYR A 223 14.05 13.81 6.87
C TYR A 223 14.18 14.78 5.70
N MET A 224 14.66 16.00 5.97
CA MET A 224 14.76 17.03 4.91
C MET A 224 15.58 16.58 3.69
N ASP A 225 16.61 15.75 3.87
CA ASP A 225 17.44 15.25 2.77
C ASP A 225 16.68 14.36 1.77
N LEU A 226 15.67 13.60 2.21
CA LEU A 226 14.87 12.75 1.32
C LEU A 226 14.17 13.57 0.22
N THR A 227 13.77 14.81 0.51
CA THR A 227 13.12 15.70 -0.47
C THR A 227 14.01 15.98 -1.69
N THR A 228 15.32 15.76 -1.56
CA THR A 228 16.33 15.97 -2.61
C THR A 228 16.73 14.70 -3.35
N TYR A 229 16.22 13.52 -2.96
CA TYR A 229 16.57 12.24 -3.59
C TYR A 229 16.35 12.27 -5.11
N LYS A 230 17.31 11.74 -5.87
CA LYS A 230 17.23 11.54 -7.33
C LYS A 230 17.40 10.09 -7.77
N SER A 231 18.37 9.37 -7.19
CA SER A 231 18.68 8.00 -7.58
C SER A 231 19.56 7.30 -6.53
N GLY A 232 19.77 5.99 -6.71
CA GLY A 232 20.56 5.13 -5.82
C GLY A 232 19.77 4.63 -4.62
N VAL A 233 20.43 4.04 -3.64
CA VAL A 233 19.80 3.51 -2.42
C VAL A 233 19.86 4.54 -1.29
N TYR A 234 18.72 5.16 -0.99
CA TYR A 234 18.61 6.19 0.04
C TYR A 234 18.94 5.63 1.44
N LYS A 235 19.87 6.31 2.09
CA LYS A 235 20.16 6.21 3.53
C LYS A 235 20.25 7.63 4.09
N HIS A 236 19.49 7.90 5.13
CA HIS A 236 19.43 9.23 5.75
C HIS A 236 20.84 9.66 6.15
N THR A 237 21.20 10.87 5.77
CA THR A 237 22.56 11.42 5.88
C THR A 237 22.54 12.79 6.56
N TRP A 238 21.52 13.61 6.33
CA TRP A 238 21.51 14.99 6.80
C TRP A 238 20.10 15.57 7.02
N GLY A 239 20.01 16.54 7.93
CA GLY A 239 18.82 17.36 8.13
C GLY A 239 17.90 16.83 9.23
N PRO A 240 17.00 17.68 9.74
CA PRO A 240 16.06 17.31 10.79
C PRO A 240 14.95 16.40 10.25
N LEU A 241 14.31 15.72 11.19
CA LEU A 241 13.05 15.02 10.97
C LEU A 241 12.01 16.03 10.46
N ALA A 242 11.33 15.68 9.37
CA ALA A 242 10.30 16.48 8.72
C ALA A 242 8.88 15.90 8.89
N GLY A 243 8.75 14.70 9.49
CA GLY A 243 7.46 14.09 9.83
C GLY A 243 7.40 12.60 9.51
N GLY A 244 6.18 12.06 9.52
CA GLY A 244 5.88 10.72 9.04
C GLY A 244 5.30 10.74 7.62
N HIS A 245 5.62 9.72 6.83
CA HIS A 245 5.12 9.53 5.47
C HIS A 245 4.76 8.07 5.21
N ALA A 246 4.00 7.80 4.16
CA ALA A 246 3.64 6.44 3.76
C ALA A 246 4.07 6.17 2.31
N LEU A 247 4.54 4.96 2.06
CA LEU A 247 4.99 4.47 0.75
C LEU A 247 4.30 3.14 0.44
N GLU A 248 4.40 2.73 -0.82
CA GLU A 248 4.06 1.38 -1.26
C GLU A 248 5.34 0.64 -1.65
N ILE A 249 5.63 -0.49 -1.04
CA ILE A 249 6.77 -1.36 -1.39
C ILE A 249 6.32 -2.33 -2.47
N ILE A 250 6.99 -2.30 -3.62
CA ILE A 250 6.65 -3.14 -4.79
C ILE A 250 7.72 -4.20 -5.10
N GLY A 251 8.83 -4.19 -4.38
CA GLY A 251 9.92 -5.13 -4.63
C GLY A 251 11.20 -4.82 -3.85
N TRP A 252 12.28 -5.50 -4.21
CA TRP A 252 13.58 -5.38 -3.57
C TRP A 252 14.71 -5.74 -4.52
N GLY A 253 15.95 -5.46 -4.11
CA GLY A 253 17.14 -5.91 -4.82
C GLY A 253 18.41 -5.55 -4.08
N SER A 254 19.53 -5.57 -4.80
CA SER A 254 20.81 -5.06 -4.33
C SER A 254 21.44 -4.18 -5.40
N GLU A 255 22.04 -3.07 -4.99
CA GLU A 255 22.80 -2.15 -5.85
C GLU A 255 24.13 -1.85 -5.17
N SER A 256 25.24 -2.16 -5.86
CA SER A 256 26.60 -1.97 -5.34
C SER A 256 26.83 -2.58 -3.94
N GLY A 257 26.25 -3.76 -3.69
CA GLY A 257 26.34 -4.48 -2.42
C GLY A 257 25.37 -4.02 -1.33
N VAL A 258 24.52 -3.01 -1.60
CA VAL A 258 23.54 -2.50 -0.64
C VAL A 258 22.15 -3.04 -0.99
N LYS A 259 21.53 -3.75 -0.04
CA LYS A 259 20.16 -4.24 -0.19
C LYS A 259 19.16 -3.08 -0.11
N TYR A 260 18.12 -3.11 -0.93
CA TYR A 260 17.10 -2.08 -0.94
C TYR A 260 15.68 -2.63 -1.07
N TRP A 261 14.72 -1.86 -0.57
CA TRP A 261 13.31 -1.87 -0.94
C TRP A 261 13.07 -0.95 -2.13
N LEU A 262 12.30 -1.39 -3.12
CA LEU A 262 11.82 -0.57 -4.23
C LEU A 262 10.42 -0.07 -3.91
N CYS A 263 10.26 1.24 -3.79
CA CYS A 263 9.01 1.84 -3.35
C CYS A 263 8.44 2.83 -4.36
N LYS A 264 7.11 2.83 -4.50
CA LYS A 264 6.34 3.92 -5.13
C LYS A 264 6.10 5.01 -4.10
N ASN A 265 6.40 6.26 -4.48
CA ASN A 265 6.07 7.44 -3.68
C ASN A 265 4.77 8.09 -4.18
N SER A 266 4.23 9.03 -3.42
CA SER A 266 3.00 9.77 -3.70
C SER A 266 3.24 11.27 -3.97
N TRP A 267 4.42 11.63 -4.46
CA TRP A 267 4.81 13.01 -4.79
C TRP A 267 4.89 13.27 -6.31
N GLY A 268 4.26 12.42 -7.11
CA GLY A 268 4.24 12.51 -8.57
C GLY A 268 5.52 12.01 -9.25
N GLU A 269 5.42 11.73 -10.55
CA GLU A 269 6.49 11.13 -11.37
C GLU A 269 7.72 12.02 -11.52
N THR A 270 7.60 13.32 -11.30
CA THR A 270 8.72 14.27 -11.50
C THR A 270 9.71 14.29 -10.32
N TRP A 271 9.34 13.68 -9.19
CA TRP A 271 10.21 13.55 -8.02
C TRP A 271 11.04 12.26 -8.10
N GLY A 272 12.26 12.27 -7.56
CA GLY A 272 13.07 11.05 -7.42
C GLY A 272 13.46 10.44 -8.77
N ASP A 273 13.42 9.10 -8.83
CA ASP A 273 13.58 8.31 -10.06
C ASP A 273 12.21 7.97 -10.63
N ARG A 274 11.63 8.93 -11.38
CA ARG A 274 10.28 8.80 -11.97
C ARG A 274 9.20 8.47 -10.94
N GLY A 275 9.27 9.05 -9.75
CA GLY A 275 8.34 8.81 -8.64
C GLY A 275 8.70 7.62 -7.74
N PHE A 276 9.74 6.85 -8.08
CA PHE A 276 10.22 5.74 -7.27
C PHE A 276 11.38 6.16 -6.37
N VAL A 277 11.55 5.41 -5.28
CA VAL A 277 12.70 5.51 -4.37
C VAL A 277 13.18 4.11 -3.99
N LYS A 278 14.50 3.95 -3.89
CA LYS A 278 15.10 2.77 -3.27
C LYS A 278 15.56 3.15 -1.86
N ILE A 279 15.19 2.39 -0.84
CA ILE A 279 15.56 2.65 0.56
C ILE A 279 16.27 1.41 1.12
N VAL A 280 17.31 1.59 1.93
CA VAL A 280 18.04 0.48 2.56
C VAL A 280 17.08 -0.52 3.23
N ARG A 281 17.29 -1.82 2.97
CA ARG A 281 16.49 -2.94 3.48
C ARG A 281 17.28 -3.79 4.49
N GLY A 282 16.59 -4.35 5.48
CA GLY A 282 17.11 -5.29 6.47
C GLY A 282 17.80 -4.60 7.65
N GLU A 283 17.68 -3.28 7.74
CA GLU A 283 18.17 -2.47 8.86
C GLU A 283 17.02 -1.72 9.56
N ASN A 284 15.76 -1.94 9.14
CA ASN A 284 14.62 -1.13 9.52
C ASN A 284 14.90 0.38 9.46
N HIS A 285 15.67 0.78 8.44
CA HIS A 285 16.13 2.15 8.27
C HIS A 285 14.92 3.08 8.20
N ILE A 286 14.94 4.19 8.94
CA ILE A 286 13.83 5.15 9.09
C ILE A 286 12.46 4.55 9.48
N GLY A 287 12.43 3.31 9.98
CA GLY A 287 11.20 2.62 10.38
C GLY A 287 10.42 1.94 9.24
N ILE A 288 11.03 1.77 8.05
CA ILE A 288 10.34 1.25 6.86
C ILE A 288 9.79 -0.18 7.00
N GLU A 289 10.27 -0.95 7.99
CA GLU A 289 9.84 -2.33 8.24
C GLU A 289 8.91 -2.44 9.47
N GLU A 290 8.68 -1.36 10.23
CA GLU A 290 7.93 -1.36 11.50
C GLU A 290 6.42 -1.54 11.31
N HIS A 291 5.83 -0.70 10.44
CA HIS A 291 4.39 -0.58 10.25
C HIS A 291 4.01 -0.89 8.80
N VAL A 292 4.17 -2.16 8.45
CA VAL A 292 3.79 -2.68 7.15
C VAL A 292 2.40 -3.30 7.23
N HIS A 293 1.52 -2.87 6.33
CA HIS A 293 0.11 -3.25 6.29
C HIS A 293 -0.29 -3.75 4.92
N SER A 294 -1.24 -4.68 4.92
CA SER A 294 -1.73 -5.30 3.72
C SER A 294 -3.14 -5.88 3.88
N GLY A 295 -3.66 -6.45 2.81
CA GLY A 295 -4.94 -7.11 2.77
C GLY A 295 -5.16 -7.88 1.48
N LEU A 296 -6.23 -8.67 1.44
CA LEU A 296 -6.62 -9.42 0.25
C LEU A 296 -7.99 -8.94 -0.24
N PRO A 297 -8.20 -8.78 -1.56
CA PRO A 297 -9.47 -8.29 -2.09
C PRO A 297 -10.60 -9.31 -1.93
N SER A 298 -11.84 -8.81 -1.86
CA SER A 298 -13.06 -9.60 -1.92
C SER A 298 -13.70 -9.47 -3.29
N PHE A 299 -13.69 -10.55 -4.07
CA PHE A 299 -14.48 -10.64 -5.30
C PHE A 299 -15.84 -11.26 -4.97
N ALA A 300 -16.92 -10.57 -5.31
CA ALA A 300 -18.28 -11.03 -5.04
C ALA A 300 -18.48 -12.46 -5.56
N GLY A 301 -18.85 -13.38 -4.66
CA GLY A 301 -18.95 -14.82 -4.94
C GLY A 301 -18.24 -15.73 -3.93
N GLY A 302 -17.47 -15.19 -2.98
CA GLY A 302 -16.80 -15.98 -1.94
C GLY A 302 -17.75 -16.42 -0.82
N HIS A 303 -17.83 -17.74 -0.58
CA HIS A 303 -18.39 -18.31 0.65
C HIS A 303 -17.26 -18.55 1.66
N PHE A 304 -17.42 -18.03 2.88
CA PHE A 304 -16.43 -18.17 3.93
C PHE A 304 -16.61 -19.47 4.69
N LEU A 305 -15.51 -20.18 4.90
CA LEU A 305 -15.45 -21.40 5.69
C LEU A 305 -14.48 -21.20 6.85
N VAL A 306 -14.82 -21.73 8.01
CA VAL A 306 -13.94 -21.71 9.19
C VAL A 306 -13.11 -22.98 9.19
N ILE A 307 -11.79 -22.87 9.09
CA ILE A 307 -10.90 -24.03 9.27
C ILE A 307 -10.90 -24.39 10.76
N ILE A 308 -11.29 -25.63 11.07
CA ILE A 308 -11.39 -26.14 12.45
C ILE A 308 -10.45 -27.31 12.72
N GLY A 309 -9.71 -27.77 11.71
CA GLY A 309 -8.78 -28.87 11.85
C GLY A 309 -8.11 -29.24 10.53
N TRP A 310 -7.31 -30.29 10.55
CA TRP A 310 -6.63 -30.84 9.39
C TRP A 310 -6.43 -32.34 9.56
N GLY A 311 -6.14 -33.03 8.45
CA GLY A 311 -5.86 -34.47 8.48
C GLY A 311 -5.29 -34.97 7.17
N SER A 312 -5.17 -36.29 7.07
CA SER A 312 -4.84 -37.00 5.84
C SER A 312 -5.80 -38.17 5.70
N GLU A 313 -6.34 -38.36 4.51
CA GLU A 313 -7.22 -39.48 4.18
C GLU A 313 -6.79 -40.03 2.83
N SER A 314 -6.48 -41.33 2.78
CA SER A 314 -6.00 -42.02 1.56
C SER A 314 -4.80 -41.33 0.87
N GLY A 315 -3.91 -40.71 1.66
CA GLY A 315 -2.73 -40.00 1.15
C GLY A 315 -2.97 -38.54 0.75
N VAL A 316 -4.22 -38.06 0.79
CA VAL A 316 -4.56 -36.66 0.48
C VAL A 316 -4.65 -35.86 1.78
N LYS A 317 -3.81 -34.83 1.91
CA LYS A 317 -3.87 -33.88 3.04
C LYS A 317 -5.09 -32.96 2.87
N TYR A 318 -5.78 -32.66 3.96
CA TYR A 318 -6.95 -31.77 3.92
C TYR A 318 -7.02 -30.80 5.11
N TRP A 319 -7.67 -29.66 4.89
CA TRP A 319 -8.28 -28.81 5.90
C TRP A 319 -9.70 -29.29 6.19
N LEU A 320 -10.06 -29.42 7.47
CA LEU A 320 -11.45 -29.63 7.89
C LEU A 320 -12.08 -28.26 8.11
N CYS A 321 -13.14 -27.98 7.37
CA CYS A 321 -13.76 -26.66 7.35
C CYS A 321 -15.23 -26.75 7.73
N LYS A 322 -15.70 -25.84 8.58
CA LYS A 322 -17.11 -25.63 8.92
C LYS A 322 -17.71 -24.56 8.00
N ASN A 323 -18.88 -24.84 7.43
CA ASN A 323 -19.62 -23.89 6.60
C ASN A 323 -20.66 -23.09 7.40
N SER A 324 -21.28 -22.10 6.73
CA SER A 324 -22.41 -21.32 7.27
C SER A 324 -23.78 -21.66 6.65
N TRP A 325 -23.87 -22.70 5.83
CA TRP A 325 -25.11 -23.22 5.23
C TRP A 325 -25.90 -24.18 6.13
N GLY A 326 -25.37 -24.49 7.31
CA GLY A 326 -26.04 -25.30 8.32
C GLY A 326 -25.75 -26.79 8.19
N GLU A 327 -26.28 -27.57 9.13
CA GLU A 327 -25.98 -28.99 9.27
C GLU A 327 -26.61 -29.87 8.16
N THR A 328 -27.52 -29.32 7.35
CA THR A 328 -28.18 -30.05 6.26
C THR A 328 -27.33 -30.13 4.99
N TRP A 329 -26.19 -29.44 4.94
CA TRP A 329 -25.29 -29.43 3.79
C TRP A 329 -23.98 -30.18 4.09
N GLY A 330 -23.43 -30.88 3.09
CA GLY A 330 -22.14 -31.56 3.21
C GLY A 330 -22.15 -32.68 4.24
N ASP A 331 -21.03 -32.91 4.92
CA ASP A 331 -20.98 -33.81 6.07
C ASP A 331 -21.39 -33.04 7.32
N ARG A 332 -22.71 -32.88 7.53
CA ARG A 332 -23.29 -32.19 8.70
C ARG A 332 -22.76 -30.76 8.92
N GLY A 333 -22.64 -29.99 7.85
CA GLY A 333 -22.12 -28.62 7.89
C GLY A 333 -20.60 -28.53 7.73
N PHE A 334 -19.92 -29.65 7.47
CA PHE A 334 -18.46 -29.70 7.30
C PHE A 334 -18.07 -30.13 5.88
N VAL A 335 -16.87 -29.71 5.47
CA VAL A 335 -16.23 -30.11 4.21
C VAL A 335 -14.73 -30.30 4.45
N LYS A 336 -14.15 -31.31 3.80
CA LYS A 336 -12.70 -31.49 3.73
C LYS A 336 -12.20 -30.85 2.44
N ILE A 337 -11.27 -29.90 2.54
CA ILE A 337 -10.69 -29.22 1.39
C ILE A 337 -9.23 -29.62 1.26
N VAL A 338 -8.81 -30.02 0.05
CA VAL A 338 -7.44 -30.45 -0.21
C VAL A 338 -6.44 -29.37 0.21
N ARG A 339 -5.41 -29.79 0.95
CA ARG A 339 -4.36 -28.92 1.50
C ARG A 339 -3.10 -29.05 0.66
N GLY A 340 -2.53 -27.91 0.27
CA GLY A 340 -1.33 -27.85 -0.57
C GLY A 340 -1.62 -27.52 -2.03
N GLU A 341 -2.90 -27.40 -2.42
CA GLU A 341 -3.30 -27.00 -3.75
C GLU A 341 -4.28 -25.82 -3.66
N ASN A 342 -3.91 -24.65 -4.23
CA ASN A 342 -4.73 -23.44 -4.15
C ASN A 342 -5.83 -23.43 -5.24
N HIS A 343 -6.81 -24.33 -5.10
CA HIS A 343 -7.92 -24.44 -6.06
C HIS A 343 -9.08 -23.48 -5.76
N ILE A 344 -9.25 -23.07 -4.50
CA ILE A 344 -10.41 -22.29 -4.05
C ILE A 344 -10.04 -21.08 -3.16
N GLY A 345 -8.78 -20.62 -3.21
CA GLY A 345 -8.34 -19.40 -2.52
C GLY A 345 -8.10 -19.58 -1.02
N ILE A 346 -7.72 -20.79 -0.60
CA ILE A 346 -7.23 -21.16 0.74
C ILE A 346 -5.71 -21.28 0.73
#